data_AF-A0A640YBN1-F1
#
_entry.id   AF-A0A640YBN1-F1
#
_cell.length_a   1.000
_cell.length_b   1.000
_cell.length_c   1.000
_cell.angle_alpha   90.00
_cell.angle_beta   90.00
_cell.angle_gamma   90.00
#
_symmetry.space_group_name_H-M   'P 1'
#
loop_
_entity.id
_entity.type
_entity.pdbx_description
1 polymer ?
#
loop_
_entity_poly.entity_id
_entity_poly.type
_entity_poly.pdbx_seq_one_letter_code
_entity_poly.pdbx_strand_id
1 'polypeptide(L)'
;MKSSERTQWLLRNVARLRRSQQRHRHDPDLAAIRVDLELELGETVSRRAAARFLGVSHAALDRWIDRGDIPLVPTPNGRTQVPVGALLVLRERVEEERVHGDRRRHHLEAVLKEDHERAERMRPERYVPKEDGSFGHQRAERRGLAYHRVVAARLTGNLVDDARQRALRWIREGRLDHRYGERWLELLSEPIPVIKEAIVEDSRRGRDLRQSSPFAGALTGRERRRLLEAVG
;
A
#
# COMPACT_ATOMS: atom_id res chain seq x y z
N MET A 1 -13.73 16.22 20.86
CA MET A 1 -14.25 15.59 19.63
C MET A 1 -14.51 14.11 19.91
N LYS A 2 -15.65 13.54 19.50
CA LYS A 2 -15.92 12.10 19.71
C LYS A 2 -14.88 11.27 18.94
N SER A 3 -14.50 10.10 19.45
CA SER A 3 -13.46 9.24 18.83
C SER A 3 -13.75 8.95 17.33
N SER A 4 -15.02 8.71 16.99
CA SER A 4 -15.45 8.50 15.60
C SER A 4 -15.30 9.75 14.72
N GLU A 5 -15.60 10.94 15.25
CA GLU A 5 -15.42 12.22 14.55
C GLU A 5 -13.94 12.53 14.35
N ARG A 6 -13.10 12.22 15.35
CA ARG A 6 -11.64 12.38 15.29
C ARG A 6 -11.02 11.52 14.20
N THR A 7 -11.38 10.24 14.16
CA THR A 7 -10.95 9.30 13.11
C THR A 7 -11.32 9.82 11.70
N GLN A 8 -12.55 10.33 11.54
CA GLN A 8 -13.01 10.89 10.27
C GLN A 8 -12.26 12.17 9.88
N TRP A 9 -11.96 13.03 10.84
CA TRP A 9 -11.17 14.22 10.63
C TRP A 9 -9.74 13.87 10.20
N LEU A 10 -9.09 12.93 10.89
CA LEU A 10 -7.75 12.44 10.56
C LEU A 10 -7.69 11.86 9.15
N LEU A 11 -8.59 10.93 8.81
CA LEU A 11 -8.65 10.32 7.47
C LEU A 11 -8.75 11.37 6.35
N ARG A 12 -9.62 12.38 6.52
CA ARG A 12 -9.77 13.46 5.54
C ARG A 12 -8.53 14.33 5.42
N ASN A 13 -7.88 14.68 6.54
CA ASN A 13 -6.70 15.51 6.51
C ASN A 13 -5.49 14.79 5.93
N VAL A 14 -5.27 13.52 6.30
CA VAL A 14 -4.22 12.69 5.70
C VAL A 14 -4.43 12.56 4.19
N ALA A 15 -5.64 12.25 3.72
CA ALA A 15 -5.93 12.19 2.29
C ALA A 15 -5.74 13.53 1.57
N ARG A 16 -6.03 14.66 2.24
CA ARG A 16 -5.77 16.00 1.69
C ARG A 16 -4.27 16.28 1.60
N LEU A 17 -3.50 15.95 2.63
CA LEU A 17 -2.05 16.14 2.66
C LEU A 17 -1.35 15.30 1.62
N ARG A 18 -1.71 14.02 1.48
CA ARG A 18 -1.13 13.14 0.46
C ARG A 18 -1.29 13.71 -0.95
N ARG A 19 -2.47 14.23 -1.29
CA ARG A 19 -2.70 14.95 -2.57
C ARG A 19 -1.87 16.24 -2.68
N SER A 20 -1.69 16.98 -1.59
CA SER A 20 -0.85 18.19 -1.59
C SER A 20 0.62 17.85 -1.83
N GLN A 21 1.12 16.80 -1.19
CA GLN A 21 2.49 16.32 -1.35
C GLN A 21 2.77 15.83 -2.77
N GLN A 22 1.79 15.26 -3.48
CA GLN A 22 1.96 14.91 -4.89
C GLN A 22 2.33 16.14 -5.75
N ARG A 23 1.86 17.33 -5.37
CA ARG A 23 2.19 18.61 -6.05
C ARG A 23 3.47 19.25 -5.50
N HIS A 24 3.86 18.91 -4.27
CA HIS A 24 5.00 19.46 -3.53
C HIS A 24 5.86 18.33 -2.93
N ARG A 25 6.45 17.48 -3.78
CA ARG A 25 7.09 16.21 -3.35
C ARG A 25 8.29 16.39 -2.42
N HIS A 26 8.90 17.56 -2.41
CA HIS A 26 10.14 17.84 -1.67
C HIS A 26 9.94 18.71 -0.43
N ASP A 27 8.71 18.84 0.07
CA ASP A 27 8.43 19.59 1.29
C ASP A 27 8.55 18.67 2.54
N PRO A 28 9.62 18.80 3.34
CA PRO A 28 9.86 17.95 4.50
C PRO A 28 8.86 18.21 5.64
N ASP A 29 8.31 19.42 5.76
CA ASP A 29 7.38 19.77 6.83
C ASP A 29 6.02 19.12 6.57
N LEU A 30 5.55 19.16 5.32
CA LEU A 30 4.34 18.43 4.93
C LEU A 30 4.48 16.91 5.14
N ALA A 31 5.67 16.37 4.92
CA ALA A 31 6.00 14.98 5.23
C ALA A 31 5.93 14.67 6.72
N ALA A 32 6.55 15.48 7.56
CA ALA A 32 6.50 15.31 9.01
C ALA A 32 5.06 15.33 9.53
N ILE A 33 4.27 16.33 9.15
CA ILE A 33 2.87 16.47 9.56
C ILE A 33 2.04 15.26 9.13
N ARG A 34 2.24 14.76 7.91
CA ARG A 34 1.53 13.57 7.44
C ARG A 34 1.85 12.36 8.32
N VAL A 35 3.12 12.11 8.63
CA VAL A 35 3.50 10.97 9.47
C VAL A 35 2.87 11.10 10.86
N ASP A 36 2.90 12.28 11.47
CA ASP A 36 2.31 12.50 12.79
C ASP A 36 0.80 12.24 12.81
N LEU A 37 0.08 12.70 11.78
CA LEU A 37 -1.35 12.42 11.63
C LEU A 37 -1.65 10.94 11.34
N GLU A 38 -0.79 10.25 10.59
CA GLU A 38 -0.92 8.81 10.36
C GLU A 38 -0.63 8.00 11.63
N LEU A 39 0.32 8.43 12.47
CA LEU A 39 0.58 7.84 13.79
C LEU A 39 -0.63 7.97 14.70
N GLU A 40 -1.25 9.16 14.73
CA GLU A 40 -2.44 9.40 15.54
C GLU A 40 -3.65 8.59 15.04
N LEU A 41 -3.80 8.46 13.72
CA LEU A 41 -4.89 7.71 13.10
C LEU A 41 -4.76 6.20 13.33
N GLY A 42 -3.53 5.71 13.45
CA GLY A 42 -3.21 4.29 13.57
C GLY A 42 -3.30 3.54 12.24
N GLU A 43 -3.10 2.23 12.31
CA GLU A 43 -2.95 1.39 11.11
C GLU A 43 -4.26 0.98 10.46
N THR A 44 -5.32 0.90 11.25
CA THR A 44 -6.57 0.28 10.87
C THR A 44 -7.75 1.07 11.41
N VAL A 45 -8.85 1.02 10.68
CA VAL A 45 -10.12 1.63 11.11
C VAL A 45 -11.26 0.64 10.99
N SER A 46 -12.30 0.87 11.79
CA SER A 46 -13.54 0.08 11.71
C SER A 46 -14.18 0.16 10.31
N ARG A 47 -14.94 -0.88 9.93
CA ARG A 47 -15.74 -0.91 8.70
C ARG A 47 -16.69 0.29 8.60
N ARG A 48 -17.30 0.70 9.71
CA ARG A 48 -18.16 1.89 9.76
C ARG A 48 -17.41 3.18 9.42
N ALA A 49 -16.20 3.36 9.96
CA ALA A 49 -15.37 4.52 9.65
C ALA A 49 -14.91 4.50 8.18
N ALA A 50 -14.53 3.33 7.67
CA ALA A 50 -14.17 3.13 6.27
C ALA A 50 -15.33 3.50 5.32
N ALA A 51 -16.53 2.96 5.55
CA ALA A 51 -17.72 3.24 4.73
C ALA A 51 -18.04 4.74 4.71
N ARG A 52 -18.01 5.38 5.88
CA ARG A 52 -18.26 6.82 5.99
C ARG A 52 -17.22 7.65 5.26
N PHE A 53 -15.95 7.27 5.34
CA PHE A 53 -14.86 7.97 4.66
C PHE A 53 -14.94 7.84 3.14
N LEU A 54 -15.30 6.65 2.65
CA LEU A 54 -15.51 6.39 1.22
C LEU A 54 -16.82 7.01 0.69
N GLY A 55 -17.74 7.40 1.57
CA GLY A 55 -19.04 7.97 1.20
C GLY A 55 -20.04 6.91 0.71
N VAL A 56 -19.96 5.70 1.25
CA VAL A 56 -20.79 4.56 0.85
C VAL A 56 -21.59 3.97 1.99
N SER A 57 -22.62 3.18 1.65
CA SER A 57 -23.36 2.39 2.64
C SER A 57 -22.49 1.26 3.22
N HIS A 58 -22.81 0.82 4.43
CA HIS A 58 -22.13 -0.32 5.06
C HIS A 58 -22.28 -1.60 4.22
N ALA A 59 -23.48 -1.84 3.68
CA ALA A 59 -23.75 -2.99 2.81
C ALA A 59 -22.93 -2.96 1.52
N ALA A 60 -22.68 -1.78 0.93
CA ALA A 60 -21.80 -1.68 -0.24
C ALA A 60 -20.35 -2.00 0.12
N LEU A 61 -19.86 -1.49 1.25
CA LEU A 61 -18.53 -1.80 1.74
C LEU A 61 -18.36 -3.31 2.01
N ASP A 62 -19.30 -3.94 2.70
CA ASP A 62 -19.23 -5.38 3.01
C ASP A 62 -19.20 -6.21 1.72
N ARG A 63 -20.01 -5.89 0.70
CA ARG A 63 -19.94 -6.58 -0.61
C ARG A 63 -18.55 -6.53 -1.24
N TRP A 64 -17.85 -5.40 -1.13
CA TRP A 64 -16.49 -5.26 -1.69
C TRP A 64 -15.44 -5.97 -0.84
N ILE A 65 -15.63 -6.04 0.47
CA ILE A 65 -14.81 -6.85 1.36
C ILE A 65 -14.97 -8.33 1.01
N ASP A 66 -16.21 -8.81 0.85
CA ASP A 66 -16.50 -10.22 0.56
C ASP A 66 -15.94 -10.66 -0.80
N ARG A 67 -15.99 -9.75 -1.79
CA ARG A 67 -15.35 -9.96 -3.09
C ARG A 67 -13.82 -9.90 -3.02
N GLY A 68 -13.26 -9.38 -1.93
CA GLY A 68 -11.82 -9.23 -1.72
C GLY A 68 -11.20 -8.04 -2.46
N ASP A 69 -12.02 -7.01 -2.75
CA ASP A 69 -11.61 -5.74 -3.34
C ASP A 69 -11.05 -4.78 -2.28
N ILE A 70 -11.59 -4.83 -1.06
CA ILE A 70 -11.10 -4.09 0.10
C ILE A 70 -10.58 -5.08 1.14
N PRO A 71 -9.31 -4.96 1.58
CA PRO A 71 -8.72 -5.91 2.51
C PRO A 71 -9.23 -5.71 3.94
N LEU A 72 -9.29 -6.81 4.69
CA LEU A 72 -9.39 -6.81 6.15
C LEU A 72 -8.12 -7.41 6.74
N VAL A 73 -7.69 -6.86 7.87
CA VAL A 73 -6.58 -7.39 8.67
C VAL A 73 -7.02 -7.62 10.10
N PRO A 74 -6.56 -8.70 10.76
CA PRO A 74 -6.75 -8.87 12.18
C PRO A 74 -5.94 -7.81 12.94
N THR A 75 -6.55 -7.22 13.96
CA THR A 75 -5.88 -6.30 14.89
C THR A 75 -5.48 -7.06 16.17
N PRO A 76 -4.52 -6.55 16.96
CA PRO A 76 -4.06 -7.22 18.19
C PRO A 76 -5.17 -7.54 19.21
N ASN A 77 -6.28 -6.81 19.17
CA ASN A 77 -7.47 -7.05 19.99
C ASN A 77 -8.45 -8.10 19.40
N GLY A 78 -8.05 -8.85 18.38
CA GLY A 78 -8.83 -9.92 17.75
C GLY A 78 -9.92 -9.46 16.78
N ARG A 79 -10.11 -8.15 16.58
CA ARG A 79 -11.08 -7.63 15.58
C ARG A 79 -10.50 -7.67 14.18
N THR A 80 -11.36 -7.70 13.17
CA THR A 80 -10.95 -7.47 11.77
C THR A 80 -11.29 -6.04 11.37
N GLN A 81 -10.29 -5.33 10.86
CA GLN A 81 -10.41 -3.91 10.51
C GLN A 81 -9.83 -3.62 9.13
N VAL A 82 -10.20 -2.47 8.57
CA VAL A 82 -9.74 -2.05 7.25
C VAL A 82 -8.43 -1.29 7.41
N PRO A 83 -7.34 -1.67 6.70
CA PRO A 83 -6.09 -0.91 6.70
C PRO A 83 -6.27 0.53 6.22
N VAL A 84 -5.77 1.48 6.98
CA VAL A 84 -5.81 2.92 6.65
C VAL A 84 -5.12 3.19 5.31
N GLY A 85 -3.94 2.60 5.07
CA GLY A 85 -3.21 2.77 3.82
C GLY A 85 -4.02 2.34 2.59
N ALA A 86 -4.78 1.24 2.68
CA ALA A 86 -5.63 0.78 1.59
C ALA A 86 -6.79 1.76 1.31
N LEU A 87 -7.36 2.36 2.37
CA LEU A 87 -8.43 3.35 2.23
C LEU A 87 -7.95 4.66 1.63
N LEU A 88 -6.76 5.14 2.02
CA LEU A 88 -6.19 6.37 1.51
C LEU A 88 -5.88 6.26 0.00
N VAL A 89 -5.22 5.17 -0.40
CA VAL A 89 -4.93 4.88 -1.82
C VAL A 89 -6.22 4.76 -2.64
N LEU A 90 -7.22 4.04 -2.12
CA LEU A 90 -8.51 3.91 -2.79
C LEU A 90 -9.19 5.28 -2.94
N ARG A 91 -9.19 6.10 -1.89
CA ARG A 91 -9.79 7.43 -1.94
C ARG A 91 -9.10 8.34 -2.94
N GLU A 92 -7.78 8.30 -3.02
CA GLU A 92 -7.02 9.08 -4.00
C GLU A 92 -7.42 8.76 -5.41
N ARG A 93 -7.48 7.48 -5.75
CA ARG A 93 -7.89 7.03 -7.09
C ARG A 93 -9.34 7.36 -7.41
N VAL A 94 -10.23 7.32 -6.42
CA VAL A 94 -11.63 7.79 -6.58
C VAL A 94 -11.68 9.27 -6.88
N GLU A 95 -10.85 10.09 -6.23
CA GLU A 95 -10.79 11.52 -6.52
C GLU A 95 -10.14 11.81 -7.88
N GLU A 96 -9.11 11.06 -8.27
CA GLU A 96 -8.50 11.14 -9.61
C GLU A 96 -9.52 10.80 -10.70
N GLU A 97 -10.25 9.68 -10.56
CA GLU A 97 -11.38 9.32 -11.45
C GLU A 97 -12.51 10.37 -11.39
N ARG A 98 -12.68 11.11 -10.30
CA ARG A 98 -13.67 12.20 -10.22
C ARG A 98 -13.22 13.46 -10.96
N VAL A 99 -11.92 13.74 -10.95
CA VAL A 99 -11.33 14.90 -11.64
C VAL A 99 -11.19 14.65 -13.14
N HIS A 100 -10.82 13.42 -13.53
CA HIS A 100 -10.52 13.05 -14.91
C HIS A 100 -11.66 12.30 -15.61
N GLY A 101 -12.53 11.64 -14.86
CA GLY A 101 -13.64 10.90 -15.40
C GLY A 101 -14.77 11.82 -15.87
N ASP A 102 -15.51 11.34 -16.87
CA ASP A 102 -16.75 11.96 -17.34
C ASP A 102 -17.80 12.03 -16.21
N ARG A 103 -18.99 12.60 -16.46
CA ARG A 103 -20.11 12.81 -15.50
C ARG A 103 -20.73 11.52 -14.90
N ARG A 104 -19.91 10.59 -14.41
CA ARG A 104 -20.29 9.34 -13.76
C ARG A 104 -20.75 9.61 -12.34
N ARG A 105 -21.81 8.91 -11.92
CA ARG A 105 -22.31 8.99 -10.53
C ARG A 105 -21.57 8.03 -9.58
N HIS A 106 -20.90 7.00 -10.09
CA HIS A 106 -20.32 5.89 -9.30
C HIS A 106 -18.81 5.72 -9.52
N HIS A 107 -18.01 6.74 -9.18
CA HIS A 107 -16.54 6.72 -9.36
C HIS A 107 -15.84 5.58 -8.60
N LEU A 108 -16.30 5.25 -7.38
CA LEU A 108 -15.69 4.18 -6.60
C LEU A 108 -15.88 2.80 -7.22
N GLU A 109 -17.05 2.51 -7.78
CA GLU A 109 -17.27 1.25 -8.48
C GLU A 109 -16.42 1.15 -9.75
N ALA A 110 -16.24 2.26 -10.47
CA ALA A 110 -15.35 2.31 -11.63
C ALA A 110 -13.90 1.98 -11.25
N VAL A 111 -13.37 2.58 -10.18
CA VAL A 111 -12.01 2.32 -9.67
C VAL A 111 -11.84 0.85 -9.24
N LEU A 112 -12.82 0.28 -8.56
CA LEU A 112 -12.78 -1.12 -8.13
C LEU A 112 -12.87 -2.09 -9.32
N LYS A 113 -13.69 -1.77 -10.33
CA LYS A 113 -13.76 -2.53 -11.58
C LYS A 113 -12.43 -2.48 -12.33
N GLU A 114 -11.81 -1.31 -12.42
CA GLU A 114 -10.48 -1.16 -13.03
C GLU A 114 -9.42 -2.00 -12.29
N ASP A 115 -9.45 -2.02 -10.95
CA ASP A 115 -8.58 -2.88 -10.14
C ASP A 115 -8.77 -4.36 -10.44
N HIS A 116 -10.02 -4.79 -10.54
CA HIS A 116 -10.36 -6.14 -10.90
C HIS A 116 -9.78 -6.49 -12.27
N GLU A 117 -10.05 -5.69 -13.29
CA GLU A 117 -9.54 -5.94 -14.63
C GLU A 117 -8.00 -5.89 -14.70
N ARG A 118 -7.36 -4.99 -13.95
CA ARG A 118 -5.90 -4.93 -13.87
C ARG A 118 -5.32 -6.18 -13.23
N ALA A 119 -5.96 -6.71 -12.20
CA ALA A 119 -5.58 -7.97 -11.59
C ALA A 119 -5.75 -9.14 -12.57
N GLU A 120 -6.84 -9.18 -13.34
CA GLU A 120 -7.06 -10.24 -14.35
C GLU A 120 -6.07 -10.18 -15.51
N ARG A 121 -5.67 -8.97 -15.93
CA ARG A 121 -4.65 -8.78 -16.98
C ARG A 121 -3.23 -9.04 -16.50
N MET A 122 -2.99 -9.08 -15.18
CA MET A 122 -1.69 -9.40 -14.63
C MET A 122 -1.29 -10.81 -15.04
N ARG A 123 -0.05 -10.97 -15.51
CA ARG A 123 0.58 -12.26 -15.82
C ARG A 123 1.64 -12.56 -14.75
N PRO A 124 1.28 -13.22 -13.64
CA PRO A 124 2.19 -13.47 -12.51
C PRO A 124 3.47 -14.19 -12.93
N GLU A 125 3.38 -15.08 -13.91
CA GLU A 125 4.46 -15.96 -14.40
C GLU A 125 5.67 -15.15 -14.89
N ARG A 126 5.45 -13.90 -15.34
CA ARG A 126 6.53 -12.98 -15.75
C ARG A 126 7.41 -12.51 -14.58
N TYR A 127 6.91 -12.62 -13.35
CA TYR A 127 7.55 -12.09 -12.15
C TYR A 127 8.06 -13.18 -11.23
N VAL A 128 7.52 -14.40 -11.31
CA VAL A 128 7.94 -15.55 -10.49
C VAL A 128 9.39 -15.94 -10.85
N PRO A 129 10.31 -16.00 -9.87
CA PRO A 129 11.64 -16.59 -10.07
C PRO A 129 11.54 -18.05 -10.51
N LYS A 130 12.39 -18.47 -11.45
CA LYS A 130 12.45 -19.89 -11.87
C LYS A 130 12.89 -20.74 -10.68
N GLU A 131 12.37 -21.96 -10.56
CA GLU A 131 12.79 -22.89 -9.51
C GLU A 131 14.20 -23.41 -9.77
N ASP A 132 15.11 -23.03 -8.90
CA ASP A 132 16.47 -23.55 -8.79
C ASP A 132 16.56 -24.55 -7.63
N GLY A 133 15.76 -25.62 -7.73
CA GLY A 133 15.97 -26.95 -7.14
C GLY A 133 16.26 -27.11 -5.63
N SER A 134 16.29 -26.05 -4.82
CA SER A 134 16.72 -26.10 -3.42
C SER A 134 15.52 -25.98 -2.46
N PHE A 135 15.36 -27.00 -1.61
CA PHE A 135 14.12 -27.23 -0.86
C PHE A 135 13.95 -26.31 0.37
N GLY A 136 12.70 -25.95 0.67
CA GLY A 136 12.21 -25.69 2.04
C GLY A 136 12.11 -24.24 2.52
N HIS A 137 13.15 -23.42 2.35
CA HIS A 137 13.15 -22.02 2.85
C HIS A 137 12.89 -20.96 1.76
N GLN A 138 12.71 -21.39 0.52
CA GLN A 138 12.62 -20.50 -0.64
C GLN A 138 11.25 -19.88 -0.88
N ARG A 139 10.14 -20.40 -0.33
CA ARG A 139 8.79 -19.95 -0.75
C ARG A 139 8.48 -18.51 -0.34
N ALA A 140 8.75 -18.13 0.92
CA ALA A 140 8.54 -16.75 1.38
C ALA A 140 9.47 -15.76 0.65
N GLU A 141 10.70 -16.18 0.39
CA GLU A 141 11.71 -15.39 -0.33
C GLU A 141 11.32 -15.19 -1.79
N ARG A 142 10.91 -16.26 -2.49
CA ARG A 142 10.38 -16.22 -3.87
C ARG A 142 9.15 -15.33 -3.96
N ARG A 143 8.25 -15.39 -2.98
CA ARG A 143 7.07 -14.52 -2.89
C ARG A 143 7.48 -13.06 -2.73
N GLY A 144 8.44 -12.78 -1.86
CA GLY A 144 9.02 -11.44 -1.70
C GLY A 144 9.65 -10.95 -3.00
N LEU A 145 10.49 -11.75 -3.64
CA LEU A 145 11.15 -11.36 -4.89
C LEU A 145 10.14 -11.15 -6.03
N ALA A 146 9.17 -12.05 -6.20
CA ALA A 146 8.10 -11.90 -7.18
C ALA A 146 7.30 -10.60 -6.94
N TYR A 147 6.94 -10.32 -5.68
CA TYR A 147 6.26 -9.08 -5.28
C TYR A 147 7.06 -7.85 -5.72
N HIS A 148 8.35 -7.84 -5.40
CA HIS A 148 9.23 -6.72 -5.69
C HIS A 148 9.50 -6.54 -7.18
N ARG A 149 9.50 -7.60 -8.00
CA ARG A 149 9.57 -7.48 -9.46
C ARG A 149 8.35 -6.79 -10.04
N VAL A 150 7.16 -7.03 -9.50
CA VAL A 150 5.95 -6.30 -9.90
C VAL A 150 6.05 -4.83 -9.47
N VAL A 151 6.49 -4.57 -8.24
CA VAL A 151 6.72 -3.21 -7.73
C VAL A 151 7.71 -2.45 -8.60
N ALA A 152 8.86 -3.06 -8.94
CA ALA A 152 9.88 -2.46 -9.78
C ALA A 152 9.36 -2.14 -11.18
N ALA A 153 8.57 -3.03 -11.79
CA ALA A 153 7.97 -2.81 -13.10
C ALA A 153 7.02 -1.60 -13.12
N ARG A 154 6.42 -1.25 -11.97
CA ARG A 154 5.44 -0.17 -11.82
C ARG A 154 5.94 1.00 -10.98
N LEU A 155 7.24 1.02 -10.64
CA LEU A 155 7.77 2.00 -9.70
C LEU A 155 7.64 3.40 -10.28
N THR A 156 6.92 4.26 -9.56
CA THR A 156 6.77 5.68 -9.84
C THR A 156 7.28 6.49 -8.66
N GLY A 157 7.56 7.78 -8.86
CA GLY A 157 7.99 8.62 -7.73
C GLY A 157 6.92 8.74 -6.63
N ASN A 158 5.62 8.69 -6.95
CA ASN A 158 4.55 8.64 -5.94
C ASN A 158 4.67 7.39 -5.06
N LEU A 159 4.98 6.22 -5.66
CA LEU A 159 5.13 4.98 -4.93
C LEU A 159 6.37 4.99 -4.03
N VAL A 160 7.45 5.64 -4.49
CA VAL A 160 8.68 5.86 -3.70
C VAL A 160 8.40 6.79 -2.52
N ASP A 161 7.71 7.91 -2.74
CA ASP A 161 7.37 8.85 -1.67
C ASP A 161 6.48 8.19 -0.62
N ASP A 162 5.50 7.38 -1.04
CA ASP A 162 4.67 6.61 -0.13
C ASP A 162 5.44 5.55 0.67
N ALA A 163 6.39 4.87 0.03
CA ALA A 163 7.28 3.96 0.73
C ALA A 163 8.16 4.73 1.74
N ARG A 164 8.66 5.91 1.39
CA ARG A 164 9.47 6.74 2.29
C ARG A 164 8.68 7.16 3.53
N GLN A 165 7.45 7.67 3.35
CA GLN A 165 6.58 8.04 4.47
C GLN A 165 6.24 6.83 5.36
N ARG A 166 6.00 5.66 4.74
CA ARG A 166 5.74 4.42 5.49
C ARG A 166 6.96 3.99 6.32
N ALA A 167 8.16 4.05 5.75
CA ALA A 167 9.40 3.74 6.46
C ALA A 167 9.62 4.70 7.66
N LEU A 168 9.49 6.01 7.44
CA LEU A 168 9.59 7.02 8.51
C LEU A 168 8.60 6.74 9.66
N ARG A 169 7.35 6.42 9.32
CA ARG A 169 6.34 6.07 10.31
C ARG A 169 6.73 4.81 11.09
N TRP A 170 7.13 3.73 10.42
CA TRP A 170 7.50 2.48 11.08
C TRP A 170 8.72 2.60 11.98
N ILE A 171 9.70 3.45 11.62
CA ILE A 171 10.84 3.79 12.48
C ILE A 171 10.34 4.47 13.76
N ARG A 172 9.46 5.47 13.64
CA ARG A 172 8.87 6.18 14.80
C ARG A 172 8.02 5.27 15.69
N GLU A 173 7.32 4.30 15.10
CA GLU A 173 6.54 3.29 15.82
C GLU A 173 7.41 2.19 16.46
N GLY A 174 8.72 2.16 16.19
CA GLY A 174 9.62 1.08 16.64
C GLY A 174 9.34 -0.28 15.98
N ARG A 175 8.61 -0.30 14.86
CA ARG A 175 8.20 -1.51 14.13
C ARG A 175 9.15 -1.89 13.02
N LEU A 176 10.03 -0.96 12.66
CA LEU A 176 11.16 -1.19 11.78
C LEU A 176 12.42 -0.87 12.57
N ASP A 177 13.30 -1.86 12.69
CA ASP A 177 14.63 -1.67 13.28
C ASP A 177 15.35 -0.51 12.58
N HIS A 178 15.99 0.35 13.37
CA HIS A 178 16.55 1.61 12.90
C HIS A 178 17.52 1.41 11.73
N ARG A 179 18.38 0.38 11.79
CA ARG A 179 19.36 0.08 10.75
C ARG A 179 18.72 -0.35 9.44
N TYR A 180 17.58 -1.04 9.47
CA TYR A 180 16.83 -1.37 8.26
C TYR A 180 16.04 -0.16 7.76
N GLY A 181 15.53 0.67 8.68
CA GLY A 181 14.88 1.94 8.38
C GLY A 181 15.78 2.89 7.60
N GLU A 182 16.97 3.19 8.12
CA GLU A 182 17.96 4.06 7.46
C GLU A 182 18.33 3.54 6.08
N ARG A 183 18.64 2.24 5.95
CA ARG A 183 18.94 1.63 4.64
C ARG A 183 17.81 1.77 3.63
N TRP A 184 16.56 1.69 4.07
CA TRP A 184 15.42 1.94 3.19
C TRP A 184 15.32 3.42 2.82
N LEU A 185 15.54 4.35 3.74
CA LEU A 185 15.48 5.78 3.46
C LEU A 185 16.61 6.24 2.52
N GLU A 186 17.81 5.72 2.71
CA GLU A 186 18.95 5.89 1.79
C GLU A 186 18.57 5.39 0.39
N LEU A 187 18.15 4.13 0.27
CA LEU A 187 17.76 3.56 -1.02
C LEU A 187 16.62 4.35 -1.68
N LEU A 188 15.60 4.75 -0.93
CA LEU A 188 14.45 5.50 -1.46
C LEU A 188 14.80 6.95 -1.85
N SER A 189 16.01 7.42 -1.55
CA SER A 189 16.52 8.72 -1.99
C SER A 189 17.26 8.64 -3.33
N GLU A 190 17.55 7.42 -3.81
CA GLU A 190 18.21 7.18 -5.08
C GLU A 190 17.28 7.39 -6.30
N PRO A 191 17.84 7.56 -7.50
CA PRO A 191 17.07 7.57 -8.74
C PRO A 191 16.26 6.27 -8.93
N ILE A 192 15.07 6.39 -9.54
CA ILE A 192 14.16 5.25 -9.80
C ILE A 192 14.86 4.02 -10.40
N PRO A 193 15.76 4.15 -11.40
CA PRO A 193 16.48 2.98 -11.95
C PRO A 193 17.27 2.21 -10.88
N VAL A 194 17.99 2.91 -10.00
CA VAL A 194 18.77 2.32 -8.91
C VAL A 194 17.85 1.62 -7.91
N ILE A 195 16.72 2.24 -7.56
CA ILE A 195 15.73 1.60 -6.67
C ILE A 195 15.19 0.31 -7.30
N LYS A 196 14.86 0.33 -8.59
CA LYS A 196 14.34 -0.85 -9.30
C LYS A 196 15.31 -2.01 -9.24
N GLU A 197 16.59 -1.77 -9.50
CA GLU A 197 17.64 -2.79 -9.46
C GLU A 197 17.81 -3.37 -8.05
N ALA A 198 17.90 -2.52 -7.03
CA ALA A 198 18.11 -2.94 -5.66
C ALA A 198 16.96 -3.80 -5.11
N ILE A 199 15.70 -3.43 -5.37
CA ILE A 199 14.56 -4.15 -4.78
C ILE A 199 14.33 -5.53 -5.40
N VAL A 200 14.82 -5.75 -6.64
CA VAL A 200 14.73 -7.05 -7.33
C VAL A 200 16.02 -7.87 -7.23
N GLU A 201 17.03 -7.37 -6.51
CA GLU A 201 18.31 -8.05 -6.37
C GLU A 201 18.14 -9.43 -5.72
N ASP A 202 18.52 -10.48 -6.43
CA ASP A 202 18.45 -11.86 -5.94
C ASP A 202 19.74 -12.25 -5.22
N SER A 203 20.00 -11.54 -4.13
CA SER A 203 21.14 -11.77 -3.24
C SER A 203 20.68 -11.88 -1.80
N ARG A 204 21.57 -12.33 -0.91
CA ARG A 204 21.32 -12.31 0.55
C ARG A 204 20.98 -10.91 1.03
N ARG A 205 21.68 -9.88 0.53
CA ARG A 205 21.41 -8.48 0.86
C ARG A 205 20.02 -8.06 0.41
N GLY A 206 19.64 -8.37 -0.84
CA GLY A 206 18.31 -8.05 -1.36
C GLY A 206 17.20 -8.78 -0.59
N ARG A 207 17.43 -10.03 -0.20
CA ARG A 207 16.51 -10.82 0.63
C ARG A 207 16.27 -10.18 1.99
N ASP A 208 17.34 -9.84 2.72
CA ASP A 208 17.26 -9.21 4.04
C ASP A 208 16.52 -7.87 3.97
N LEU A 209 16.77 -7.09 2.92
CA LEU A 209 16.09 -5.83 2.66
C LEU A 209 14.57 -6.04 2.50
N ARG A 210 14.15 -7.02 1.67
CA ARG A 210 12.73 -7.31 1.39
C ARG A 210 11.91 -7.78 2.60
N GLN A 211 12.53 -8.33 3.63
CA GLN A 211 11.82 -8.77 4.84
C GLN A 211 11.11 -7.62 5.56
N SER A 212 11.61 -6.39 5.39
CA SER A 212 11.12 -5.18 6.06
C SER A 212 10.55 -4.15 5.07
N SER A 213 10.03 -4.61 3.94
CA SER A 213 9.76 -3.69 2.83
C SER A 213 8.67 -2.64 3.12
N PRO A 214 8.97 -1.33 2.93
CA PRO A 214 7.99 -0.26 3.01
C PRO A 214 7.11 -0.16 1.75
N PHE A 215 7.23 -1.07 0.78
CA PHE A 215 6.31 -1.16 -0.35
C PHE A 215 5.03 -1.93 0.00
N ALA A 216 4.86 -2.39 1.25
CA ALA A 216 3.64 -3.06 1.69
C ALA A 216 2.37 -2.27 1.28
N GLY A 217 1.49 -2.94 0.53
CA GLY A 217 0.26 -2.35 -0.02
C GLY A 217 0.37 -1.79 -1.44
N ALA A 218 1.55 -1.87 -2.09
CA ALA A 218 1.73 -1.44 -3.50
C ALA A 218 0.95 -2.28 -4.52
N LEU A 219 0.51 -3.49 -4.14
CA LEU A 219 -0.38 -4.32 -4.92
C LEU A 219 -1.73 -4.41 -4.22
N THR A 220 -2.80 -4.45 -5.00
CA THR A 220 -4.15 -4.73 -4.46
C THR A 220 -4.20 -6.14 -3.86
N GLY A 221 -5.22 -6.40 -3.04
CA GLY A 221 -5.43 -7.73 -2.46
C GLY A 221 -5.56 -8.83 -3.52
N ARG A 222 -6.25 -8.54 -4.63
CA ARG A 222 -6.39 -9.46 -5.77
C ARG A 222 -5.07 -9.75 -6.48
N GLU A 223 -4.32 -8.71 -6.84
CA GLU A 223 -3.01 -8.86 -7.50
C GLU A 223 -2.05 -9.66 -6.62
N ARG A 224 -2.04 -9.37 -5.30
CA ARG A 224 -1.23 -10.12 -4.35
C ARG A 224 -1.66 -11.59 -4.29
N ARG A 225 -2.95 -11.91 -4.25
CA ARG A 225 -3.44 -13.31 -4.25
C ARG A 225 -2.98 -14.06 -5.50
N ARG A 226 -3.23 -13.51 -6.70
CA ARG A 226 -2.81 -14.13 -7.96
C ARG A 226 -1.30 -14.36 -8.03
N LEU A 227 -0.51 -13.41 -7.52
CA LEU A 227 0.94 -13.56 -7.46
C LEU A 227 1.37 -14.67 -6.49
N LEU A 228 0.75 -14.76 -5.31
CA LEU A 228 1.06 -15.78 -4.32
C LEU A 228 0.65 -17.18 -4.77
N GLU A 229 -0.46 -17.30 -5.49
CA GLU A 229 -0.93 -18.55 -6.11
C GLU A 229 0.07 -19.05 -7.17
N ALA A 230 0.60 -18.15 -8.01
CA ALA A 230 1.56 -18.51 -9.04
C ALA A 230 2.95 -18.91 -8.52
N VAL A 231 3.37 -18.38 -7.36
CA VAL A 231 4.65 -18.77 -6.72
C VAL A 231 4.56 -20.14 -6.04
N GLY A 232 3.35 -20.69 -5.91
CA GLY A 232 3.09 -21.88 -5.12
C GLY A 232 2.85 -21.56 -3.67
#